data_AF-A0A2V9WNI0-F1
#
_entry.id   AF-A0A2V9WNI0-F1
#
_cell.length_a   1.000
_cell.length_b   1.000
_cell.length_c   1.000
_cell.angle_alpha   90.00
_cell.angle_beta   90.00
_cell.angle_gamma   90.00
#
_symmetry.space_group_name_H-M   'P 1'
#
loop_
_entity.id
_entity.type
_entity.pdbx_description
1 polymer ?
#
loop_
_entity_poly.entity_id
_entity_poly.type
_entity_poly.pdbx_seq_one_letter_code
_entity_poly.pdbx_strand_id
1 'polypeptide(L)'
;MAHPDPNGPPDRRPIKVGEVWEHPVSWERSVILERPWDNPASRVTGELTALVGARVMGEHRHPALVEQFTVLEGALSILRFGGRDGIRTPGVLIANRGK
;
A
#
# COMPACT_ATOMS: atom_id res chain seq x y z
N MET A 1 6.40 -4.52 1.32
CA MET A 1 6.72 -5.47 0.23
C MET A 1 7.82 -6.40 0.66
N ALA A 2 7.62 -7.71 0.49
CA ALA A 2 8.65 -8.70 0.68
C ALA A 2 9.50 -8.81 -0.61
N HIS A 3 10.82 -8.90 -0.45
CA HIS A 3 11.70 -9.28 -1.55
C HIS A 3 11.40 -10.74 -1.94
N PRO A 4 11.42 -11.11 -3.24
CA PRO A 4 11.15 -12.50 -3.68
C PRO A 4 12.08 -13.53 -3.01
N ASP A 5 13.30 -13.10 -2.70
CA ASP A 5 14.25 -13.80 -1.85
C ASP A 5 14.42 -13.03 -0.52
N PRO A 6 13.91 -13.51 0.62
CA PRO A 6 14.07 -12.83 1.91
C PRO A 6 15.53 -12.54 2.29
N ASN A 7 16.50 -13.26 1.72
CA ASN A 7 17.94 -13.10 1.96
C ASN A 7 18.68 -12.42 0.81
N GLY A 8 17.97 -12.04 -0.26
CA GLY A 8 18.54 -11.42 -1.44
C GLY A 8 19.05 -10.01 -1.13
N PRO A 9 20.03 -9.49 -1.91
CA PRO A 9 20.45 -8.11 -1.75
C PRO A 9 19.27 -7.17 -2.00
N PRO A 10 19.18 -6.02 -1.29
CA PRO A 10 18.11 -5.07 -1.51
C PRO A 10 18.13 -4.56 -2.95
N ASP A 11 16.95 -4.48 -3.57
CA ASP A 11 16.80 -3.79 -4.85
C ASP A 11 17.09 -2.29 -4.65
N ARG A 12 18.10 -1.79 -5.35
CA ARG A 12 18.54 -0.39 -5.30
C ARG A 12 18.17 0.39 -6.54
N ARG A 13 17.43 -0.21 -7.47
CA ARG A 13 16.99 0.48 -8.68
C ARG A 13 16.07 1.64 -8.27
N PRO A 14 16.20 2.82 -8.91
CA PRO A 14 15.27 3.91 -8.65
C PRO A 14 13.84 3.51 -9.01
N ILE A 15 12.90 3.86 -8.14
CA ILE A 15 11.46 3.68 -8.38
C ILE A 15 11.05 4.52 -9.60
N LYS A 16 10.24 3.95 -10.48
CA LYS A 16 9.67 4.63 -11.66
C LYS A 16 8.17 4.80 -11.52
N VAL A 17 7.64 5.92 -12.03
CA VAL A 17 6.20 6.07 -12.24
C VAL A 17 5.76 5.06 -13.31
N GLY A 18 4.62 4.43 -13.09
CA GLY A 18 4.11 3.31 -13.90
C GLY A 18 4.74 1.96 -13.57
N GLU A 19 5.69 1.90 -12.64
CA GLU A 19 6.26 0.63 -12.19
C GLU A 19 5.19 -0.22 -11.49
N VAL A 20 5.15 -1.49 -11.84
CA VAL A 20 4.22 -2.47 -11.29
C VAL A 20 4.93 -3.33 -10.26
N TRP A 21 4.38 -3.37 -9.06
CA TRP A 21 4.86 -4.16 -7.95
C TRP A 21 3.82 -5.23 -7.61
N GLU A 22 4.21 -6.49 -7.70
CA GLU A 22 3.35 -7.63 -7.40
C GLU A 22 3.89 -8.37 -6.20
N HIS A 23 3.04 -8.64 -5.22
CA HIS A 23 3.43 -9.39 -4.05
C HIS A 23 3.08 -10.87 -4.24
N PRO A 24 4.08 -11.78 -4.31
CA PRO A 24 3.84 -13.18 -4.67
C PRO A 24 2.97 -13.93 -3.65
N VAL A 25 2.98 -13.49 -2.39
CA VAL A 25 2.23 -14.11 -1.29
C VAL A 25 0.86 -13.47 -1.04
N SER A 26 0.78 -12.13 -1.01
CA SER A 26 -0.48 -11.45 -0.67
C SER A 26 -1.39 -11.25 -1.87
N TRP A 27 -0.89 -11.47 -3.09
CA TRP A 27 -1.60 -11.30 -4.36
C TRP A 27 -2.12 -9.88 -4.59
N GLU A 28 -1.50 -8.91 -3.93
CA GLU A 28 -1.70 -7.51 -4.27
C GLU A 28 -0.80 -7.11 -5.44
N ARG A 29 -1.33 -6.22 -6.26
CA ARG A 29 -0.62 -5.55 -7.33
C ARG A 29 -0.73 -4.05 -7.09
N SER A 30 0.40 -3.34 -7.12
CA SER A 30 0.46 -1.89 -6.98
C SER A 30 1.09 -1.26 -8.22
N VAL A 31 0.51 -0.18 -8.73
CA VAL A 31 1.09 0.65 -9.78
C VAL A 31 1.50 1.98 -9.17
N ILE A 32 2.77 2.35 -9.29
CA ILE A 32 3.28 3.63 -8.76
C ILE A 32 2.79 4.78 -9.62
N LEU A 33 2.12 5.76 -9.01
CA LEU A 33 1.59 6.95 -9.69
C LEU A 33 2.45 8.19 -9.42
N GLU A 34 2.90 8.39 -8.18
CA GLU A 34 3.77 9.50 -7.80
C GLU A 34 4.93 9.03 -6.93
N ARG A 35 6.09 9.67 -7.08
CA ARG A 35 7.27 9.43 -6.26
C ARG A 35 7.46 10.57 -5.26
N PRO A 36 7.95 10.28 -4.04
CA PRO A 36 8.01 11.27 -2.97
C PRO A 36 9.00 12.41 -3.23
N TRP A 37 9.92 12.28 -4.19
CA TRP A 37 10.84 13.37 -4.58
C TRP A 37 10.37 14.20 -5.78
N ASP A 38 9.23 13.85 -6.39
CA ASP A 38 8.69 14.57 -7.55
C ASP A 38 7.51 15.48 -7.21
N ASN A 39 7.03 15.47 -5.96
CA ASN A 39 5.84 16.23 -5.56
C ASN A 39 6.08 17.01 -4.26
N PRO A 40 5.45 18.18 -4.10
CA PRO A 40 5.66 19.05 -2.93
C PRO A 40 5.10 18.47 -1.62
N ALA A 41 4.25 17.45 -1.70
CA ALA A 41 3.70 16.77 -0.52
C ALA A 41 4.63 15.67 0.02
N SER A 42 5.75 15.40 -0.65
CA SER A 42 6.69 14.33 -0.34
C SER A 42 6.03 12.94 -0.19
N ARG A 43 4.98 12.68 -0.98
CA ARG A 43 4.18 11.44 -0.88
C ARG A 43 4.55 10.43 -1.96
N VAL A 44 4.46 9.15 -1.62
CA VAL A 44 4.32 8.09 -2.62
C VAL A 44 2.83 7.82 -2.81
N THR A 45 2.38 7.68 -4.05
CA THR A 45 1.02 7.20 -4.35
C THR A 45 1.09 6.03 -5.30
N GLY A 46 0.21 5.07 -5.08
CA GLY A 46 0.03 3.93 -5.97
C GLY A 46 -1.41 3.49 -5.99
N GLU A 47 -1.82 2.92 -7.11
CA GLU A 47 -3.11 2.25 -7.23
C GLU A 47 -2.93 0.76 -6.93
N LEU A 48 -3.70 0.24 -5.97
CA LEU A 48 -3.63 -1.14 -5.55
C LEU A 48 -4.84 -1.92 -6.06
N THR A 49 -4.57 -3.06 -6.67
CA THR A 49 -5.57 -4.08 -7.02
C THR A 49 -5.27 -5.34 -6.23
N ALA A 50 -6.29 -5.92 -5.62
CA ALA A 50 -6.17 -7.14 -4.83
C ALA A 50 -7.38 -8.03 -5.11
N LEU A 51 -7.15 -9.33 -5.26
CA LEU A 51 -8.23 -10.31 -5.45
C LEU A 51 -9.03 -10.50 -4.14
N VAL A 52 -10.23 -11.05 -4.24
CA VAL A 52 -10.99 -11.44 -3.03
C VAL A 52 -10.17 -12.43 -2.20
N GLY A 53 -9.98 -12.12 -0.93
CA GLY A 53 -9.16 -12.93 -0.01
C GLY A 53 -7.67 -12.58 -0.01
N ALA A 54 -7.20 -11.72 -0.91
CA ALA A 54 -5.86 -11.16 -0.87
C ALA A 54 -5.66 -10.27 0.37
N ARG A 55 -4.39 -10.05 0.74
CA ARG A 55 -4.02 -9.10 1.80
C ARG A 55 -3.46 -7.83 1.15
N VAL A 56 -3.93 -6.68 1.60
CA VAL A 56 -3.40 -5.38 1.16
C VAL A 56 -2.42 -4.90 2.21
N MET A 57 -1.19 -4.59 1.81
CA MET A 57 -0.12 -4.01 2.62
C MET A 57 -0.06 -4.66 4.00
N GLY A 58 0.20 -5.99 4.04
CA GLY A 58 0.08 -6.83 5.23
C GLY A 58 0.65 -6.21 6.52
N GLU A 59 0.10 -6.60 7.68
CA GLU A 59 0.33 -5.92 8.98
C GLU A 59 1.77 -5.45 9.21
N HIS A 60 1.93 -4.14 9.37
CA HIS A 60 3.19 -3.48 9.67
C HIS A 60 2.93 -2.12 10.31
N ARG A 61 4.00 -1.43 10.73
CA ARG A 61 3.92 -0.11 11.35
C ARG A 61 4.88 0.87 10.69
N HIS A 62 4.40 2.07 10.43
CA HIS A 62 5.23 3.21 10.04
C HIS A 62 5.34 4.22 11.19
N PRO A 63 6.52 4.37 11.83
CA PRO A 63 6.70 5.33 12.92
C PRO A 63 6.65 6.81 12.49
N ALA A 64 6.96 7.07 11.22
CA ALA A 64 7.13 8.42 10.69
C ALA A 64 6.29 8.72 9.43
N LEU A 65 5.42 7.79 9.01
CA LEU A 65 4.58 7.94 7.82
C LEU A 65 3.11 7.78 8.18
N VAL A 66 2.27 8.51 7.46
CA VAL A 66 0.82 8.32 7.47
C VAL A 66 0.46 7.45 6.28
N GLU A 67 -0.18 6.31 6.53
CA GLU A 67 -0.71 5.47 5.46
C GLU A 67 -2.17 5.84 5.22
N GLN A 68 -2.56 5.96 3.95
CA GLN A 68 -3.91 6.34 3.54
C GLN A 68 -4.41 5.40 2.43
N PHE A 69 -5.67 4.99 2.54
CA PHE A 69 -6.37 4.23 1.51
C PHE A 69 -7.67 4.93 1.15
N THR A 70 -7.92 5.03 -0.15
CA THR A 70 -9.24 5.36 -0.71
C THR A 70 -9.67 4.18 -1.55
N VAL A 71 -10.80 3.57 -1.21
CA VAL A 71 -11.37 2.50 -2.03
C VAL A 71 -11.90 3.14 -3.31
N LEU A 72 -11.40 2.68 -4.46
CA LEU A 72 -11.87 3.13 -5.79
C LEU A 72 -12.98 2.23 -6.31
N GLU A 73 -12.86 0.92 -6.11
CA GLU A 73 -13.83 -0.10 -6.53
C GLU A 73 -13.92 -1.23 -5.48
N GLY A 74 -15.07 -1.89 -5.41
CA GLY A 74 -15.28 -3.06 -4.56
C GLY A 74 -15.43 -2.70 -3.07
N ALA A 75 -14.86 -3.54 -2.21
CA ALA A 75 -14.90 -3.32 -0.76
C ALA A 75 -13.59 -3.80 -0.11
N LEU A 76 -13.09 -3.01 0.84
CA LEU A 76 -11.88 -3.31 1.60
C LEU A 76 -12.23 -3.56 3.07
N SER A 77 -11.93 -4.75 3.56
CA SER A 77 -11.94 -5.05 4.99
C SER A 77 -10.66 -4.52 5.63
N ILE A 78 -10.79 -3.59 6.57
CA ILE A 78 -9.70 -3.14 7.42
C ILE A 78 -9.74 -3.89 8.75
N LEU A 79 -8.57 -4.37 9.18
CA LEU A 79 -8.36 -5.02 10.46
C LEU A 79 -7.25 -4.28 11.19
N ARG A 80 -7.55 -3.77 12.39
CA ARG A 80 -6.64 -3.07 13.30
C ARG A 80 -5.93 -1.85 12.70
N PHE A 81 -6.51 -1.24 11.67
CA PHE A 81 -5.89 -0.12 10.97
C PHE A 81 -5.98 1.19 11.77
N GLY A 82 -4.92 1.49 12.52
CA GLY A 82 -4.95 2.53 13.55
C GLY A 82 -5.99 2.24 14.63
N GLY A 83 -6.11 0.96 15.02
CA GLY A 83 -7.07 0.50 16.04
C GLY A 83 -8.52 0.41 15.57
N ARG A 84 -8.79 0.46 14.25
CA ARG A 84 -10.14 0.38 13.69
C ARG A 84 -10.31 -0.86 12.82
N ASP A 85 -11.49 -1.44 12.93
CA ASP A 85 -11.96 -2.55 12.10
C ASP A 85 -13.15 -2.11 11.23
N GLY A 86 -13.44 -2.89 10.20
CA GLY A 86 -14.69 -2.79 9.43
C GLY A 86 -14.50 -2.85 7.93
N ILE A 87 -15.59 -2.68 7.19
CA ILE A 87 -15.58 -2.71 5.72
C ILE A 87 -15.67 -1.28 5.19
N ARG A 88 -15.01 -1.02 4.07
CA ARG A 88 -14.93 0.28 3.42
C ARG A 88 -15.28 0.14 1.95
N THR A 89 -16.18 0.99 1.49
CA THR A 89 -16.72 1.02 0.12
C THR A 89 -16.19 2.25 -0.61
N PRO A 90 -16.45 2.39 -1.93
CA PRO A 90 -15.85 3.43 -2.73
C PRO A 90 -16.11 4.85 -2.20
N GLY A 91 -15.10 5.72 -2.36
CA GLY A 91 -15.17 7.13 -1.95
C GLY A 91 -14.88 7.40 -0.48
N VAL A 92 -14.64 6.36 0.33
CA VAL A 92 -14.27 6.52 1.75
C VAL A 92 -12.75 6.55 1.92
N LEU A 93 -12.22 7.66 2.42
CA LEU A 93 -10.82 7.80 2.84
C LEU A 93 -10.61 7.23 4.24
N ILE A 94 -9.53 6.47 4.41
CA ILE A 94 -9.10 5.95 5.71
C ILE A 94 -7.61 6.24 5.86
N ALA A 95 -7.23 6.88 6.96
CA ALA A 95 -5.84 7.23 7.25
C ALA A 95 -5.40 6.66 8.59
N ASN A 96 -4.22 6.07 8.68
CA ASN A 96 -3.56 5.66 9.92
C ASN A 96 -2.33 6.54 10.17
N ARG A 97 -2.33 7.26 11.31
CA ARG A 97 -1.27 8.20 11.68
C ARG A 97 -0.18 7.61 12.59
N GLY A 98 -0.13 6.28 12.75
CA GLY A 98 1.00 5.59 13.39
C GLY A 98 1.17 5.80 14.90
N LYS A 99 0.19 6.41 15.59
CA LYS A 99 0.23 6.53 17.06
C LYS A 99 -0.02 5.18 17.71
#